data_AF-A0A4Q2A946-F1
#
_entry.id   AF-A0A4Q2A946-F1
#
_cell.length_a   1.000
_cell.length_b   1.000
_cell.length_c   1.000
_cell.angle_alpha   90.00
_cell.angle_beta   90.00
_cell.angle_gamma   90.00
#
_symmetry.space_group_name_H-M   'P 1'
#
loop_
_entity.id
_entity.type
_entity.pdbx_description
1 polymer ?
#
loop_
_entity_poly.entity_id
_entity_poly.type
_entity_poly.pdbx_seq_one_letter_code
_entity_poly.pdbx_strand_id
1 'polypeptide(L)'
;MHNEAAEEAGTAASAAASPTLSARERAIPEFMQPLLRNRSPVRDVQHAQRRWEELPRQHVPQSIAEADRLMHGFTTSFHLPEDHPLRIDHETYRQLLGRLQAIAENLPPVRPSARAQQLTQFAGLIHGMDHADHLGAFATVLKGVSEELPHDQQGVPLTALVAETGKLSGDLQPQLRSGLFETIMKLPAEHRHKPMQAFAGRLGESASDIRLPENADDLEPFSSMLREIELLPDRYRSEPLTRLVTAIGHQPTQHHAALMTMVEAPIKRLSAARRHGPLQAFADLLD
;
A
#
# COMPACT_ATOMS: atom_id res chain seq x y z
N MET A 1 -36.24 -52.84 -36.08
CA MET A 1 -36.92 -53.52 -34.95
C MET A 1 -36.38 -52.87 -33.69
N HIS A 2 -36.98 -51.75 -33.30
CA HIS A 2 -37.93 -51.61 -32.18
C HIS A 2 -37.23 -51.57 -30.81
N ASN A 3 -37.18 -50.38 -30.21
CA ASN A 3 -37.90 -50.14 -28.96
C ASN A 3 -38.10 -48.63 -28.70
N GLU A 4 -39.39 -48.28 -28.72
CA GLU A 4 -40.04 -47.09 -28.14
C GLU A 4 -40.29 -47.29 -26.63
N ALA A 5 -40.64 -46.17 -25.98
CA ALA A 5 -41.37 -46.02 -24.71
C ALA A 5 -40.54 -46.17 -23.40
N ALA A 6 -40.76 -45.39 -22.33
CA ALA A 6 -41.90 -44.55 -22.00
C ALA A 6 -41.49 -43.36 -21.11
N GLU A 7 -42.31 -42.33 -21.27
CA GLU A 7 -42.53 -41.13 -20.49
C GLU A 7 -43.23 -41.45 -19.15
N GLU A 8 -42.87 -40.79 -18.04
CA GLU A 8 -43.83 -40.59 -16.94
C GLU A 8 -43.53 -39.32 -16.13
N ALA A 9 -44.59 -38.54 -15.94
CA ALA A 9 -44.65 -37.23 -15.34
C ALA A 9 -44.77 -37.27 -13.81
N GLY A 10 -44.27 -36.22 -13.14
CA GLY A 10 -44.41 -36.04 -11.70
C GLY A 10 -44.47 -34.56 -11.32
N THR A 11 -45.66 -33.97 -11.48
CA THR A 11 -46.02 -32.61 -11.07
C THR A 11 -46.35 -32.59 -9.57
N ALA A 12 -45.66 -31.76 -8.77
CA ALA A 12 -46.14 -31.37 -7.45
C ALA A 12 -45.78 -29.91 -7.14
N ALA A 13 -46.84 -29.12 -6.95
CA ALA A 13 -46.82 -27.71 -6.63
C ALA A 13 -46.35 -27.44 -5.20
N SER A 14 -45.65 -26.33 -4.97
CA SER A 14 -45.56 -25.70 -3.65
C SER A 14 -45.50 -24.18 -3.81
N ALA A 15 -46.56 -23.53 -3.33
CA ALA A 15 -46.74 -22.10 -3.25
C ALA A 15 -46.54 -21.65 -1.79
N ALA A 16 -45.69 -20.65 -1.57
CA ALA A 16 -45.63 -19.84 -0.35
C ALA A 16 -44.96 -18.49 -0.74
N ALA A 17 -45.75 -17.44 -0.98
CA ALA A 17 -46.17 -16.44 0.00
C ALA A 17 -45.11 -15.36 0.27
N SER A 18 -45.23 -14.25 -0.47
CA SER A 18 -44.52 -12.99 -0.27
C SER A 18 -44.97 -12.30 1.03
N PRO A 19 -44.06 -11.73 1.84
CA PRO A 19 -44.45 -10.81 2.89
C PRO A 19 -44.66 -9.37 2.37
N THR A 20 -45.88 -8.90 2.60
CA THR A 20 -46.39 -7.54 2.47
C THR A 20 -45.66 -6.57 3.41
N LEU A 21 -45.10 -5.50 2.84
CA LEU A 21 -44.65 -4.31 3.58
C LEU A 21 -45.86 -3.41 3.85
N SER A 22 -46.20 -3.22 5.13
CA SER A 22 -47.16 -2.23 5.59
C SER A 22 -46.59 -1.39 6.73
N ALA A 23 -46.74 -0.09 6.58
CA ALA A 23 -46.94 0.91 7.62
C ALA A 23 -45.92 0.99 8.77
N ARG A 24 -44.89 1.83 8.57
CA ARG A 24 -44.29 2.60 9.68
C ARG A 24 -43.69 3.93 9.21
N GLU A 25 -44.56 4.78 8.69
CA GLU A 25 -44.34 6.24 8.72
C GLU A 25 -44.75 6.81 10.08
N ARG A 26 -44.02 7.87 10.47
CA ARG A 26 -44.20 8.85 11.57
C ARG A 26 -43.31 8.63 12.80
N ALA A 27 -42.24 9.43 12.90
CA ALA A 27 -42.26 10.72 13.61
C ALA A 27 -40.83 11.28 13.72
N ILE A 28 -40.59 12.47 13.15
CA ILE A 28 -39.37 13.25 13.43
C ILE A 28 -39.62 14.01 14.76
N PRO A 29 -38.69 14.00 15.73
CA PRO A 29 -38.88 14.65 17.02
C PRO A 29 -39.04 16.18 16.91
N GLU A 30 -40.05 16.74 17.58
CA GLU A 30 -40.38 18.18 17.62
C GLU A 30 -39.25 19.10 18.10
N PHE A 31 -38.23 18.58 18.80
CA PHE A 31 -37.11 19.41 19.27
C PHE A 31 -36.15 19.84 18.15
N MET A 32 -36.26 19.28 16.95
CA MET A 32 -35.44 19.69 15.79
C MET A 32 -36.05 20.83 14.96
N GLN A 33 -37.28 21.27 15.26
CA GLN A 33 -37.93 22.35 14.52
C GLN A 33 -37.33 23.77 14.68
N PRO A 34 -36.59 24.14 15.75
CA PRO A 34 -35.97 25.47 15.83
C PRO A 34 -34.77 25.67 14.88
N LEU A 35 -34.19 24.60 14.32
CA LEU A 35 -33.01 24.67 13.43
C LEU A 35 -33.38 24.92 11.95
N LEU A 36 -34.67 24.95 11.61
CA LEU A 36 -35.15 25.12 10.23
C LEU A 36 -35.77 26.50 9.95
N ARG A 37 -35.57 27.49 10.83
CA ARG A 37 -35.98 28.88 10.56
C ARG A 37 -34.79 29.78 10.22
N ASN A 38 -34.70 30.13 8.94
CA ASN A 38 -34.05 31.32 8.39
C ASN A 38 -32.61 31.60 8.85
N ARG A 39 -31.63 30.97 8.20
CA ARG A 39 -30.31 31.56 8.00
C ARG A 39 -30.08 31.76 6.50
N SER A 40 -29.97 33.03 6.10
CA SER A 40 -29.63 33.39 4.73
C SER A 40 -28.13 33.11 4.51
N PRO A 41 -27.75 32.19 3.61
CA PRO A 41 -26.35 31.82 3.37
C PRO A 41 -25.50 32.98 2.84
N VAL A 42 -26.14 34.05 2.36
CA VAL A 42 -25.47 35.25 1.85
C VAL A 42 -24.76 36.03 2.97
N ARG A 43 -25.29 36.03 4.20
CA ARG A 43 -24.68 36.74 5.34
C ARG A 43 -23.47 36.01 5.91
N ASP A 44 -23.50 34.68 5.91
CA ASP A 44 -22.39 33.87 6.45
C ASP A 44 -21.16 33.89 5.53
N VAL A 45 -21.38 33.94 4.20
CA VAL A 45 -20.29 34.08 3.21
C VAL A 45 -19.66 35.48 3.26
N GLN A 46 -20.48 36.54 3.35
CA GLN A 46 -19.95 37.91 3.48
C GLN A 46 -19.22 38.13 4.81
N HIS A 47 -19.64 37.43 5.88
CA HIS A 47 -18.95 37.47 7.17
C HIS A 47 -17.66 36.66 7.17
N ALA A 48 -17.62 35.50 6.49
CA ALA A 48 -16.40 34.72 6.32
C ALA A 48 -15.36 35.44 5.44
N GLN A 49 -15.81 36.13 4.38
CA GLN A 49 -14.93 36.89 3.49
C GLN A 49 -14.37 38.15 4.17
N ARG A 50 -15.19 38.91 4.91
CA ARG A 50 -14.69 40.02 5.74
C ARG A 50 -13.69 39.56 6.79
N ARG A 51 -13.95 38.42 7.44
CA ARG A 51 -13.06 37.82 8.42
C ARG A 51 -11.74 37.32 7.79
N TRP A 52 -11.76 36.91 6.54
CA TRP A 52 -10.57 36.53 5.77
C TRP A 52 -9.73 37.74 5.36
N GLU A 53 -10.37 38.84 4.97
CA GLU A 53 -9.70 40.10 4.59
C GLU A 53 -9.14 40.88 5.80
N GLU A 54 -9.72 40.68 7.00
CA GLU A 54 -9.26 41.26 8.26
C GLU A 54 -8.16 40.44 8.98
N LEU A 55 -7.81 39.25 8.49
CA LEU A 55 -6.72 38.45 9.05
C LEU A 55 -5.37 39.13 8.79
N PRO A 56 -4.52 39.34 9.82
CA PRO A 56 -3.17 39.85 9.61
C PRO A 56 -2.41 38.96 8.64
N ARG A 57 -1.60 39.56 7.75
CA ARG A 57 -0.71 38.89 6.75
C ARG A 57 0.32 37.89 7.34
N GLN A 58 0.16 37.48 8.60
CA GLN A 58 1.04 36.57 9.33
C GLN A 58 0.57 35.11 9.31
N HIS A 59 -0.61 34.79 8.80
CA HIS A 59 -1.05 33.39 8.63
C HIS A 59 -0.80 32.91 7.19
N VAL A 60 0.47 32.83 6.82
CA VAL A 60 0.90 32.02 5.67
C VAL A 60 1.00 30.57 6.19
N PRO A 61 0.36 29.58 5.55
CA PRO A 61 0.46 28.18 5.99
C PRO A 61 1.93 27.77 6.02
N GLN A 62 2.39 27.32 7.19
CA GLN A 62 3.82 27.07 7.41
C GLN A 62 4.26 25.68 6.96
N SER A 63 3.32 24.86 6.46
CA SER A 63 3.63 23.52 5.98
C SER A 63 2.73 23.09 4.83
N ILE A 64 3.28 22.21 3.98
CA ILE A 64 2.56 21.55 2.89
C ILE A 64 1.38 20.73 3.45
N ALA A 65 1.50 20.15 4.65
CA ALA A 65 0.41 19.39 5.28
C ALA A 65 -0.80 20.25 5.69
N GLU A 66 -0.58 21.53 5.99
CA GLU A 66 -1.63 22.50 6.29
C GLU A 66 -2.31 22.98 5.00
N ALA A 67 -1.53 23.17 3.93
CA ALA A 67 -2.07 23.42 2.59
C ALA A 67 -2.85 22.22 2.04
N ASP A 68 -2.38 20.99 2.24
CA ASP A 68 -3.04 19.76 1.81
C ASP A 68 -4.35 19.51 2.55
N ARG A 69 -4.42 19.80 3.86
CA ARG A 69 -5.70 19.76 4.61
C ARG A 69 -6.73 20.75 4.06
N LEU A 70 -6.27 21.93 3.63
CA LEU A 70 -7.14 22.94 3.03
C LEU A 70 -7.57 22.55 1.61
N MET A 71 -6.73 21.83 0.86
CA MET A 71 -7.00 21.42 -0.52
C MET A 71 -7.78 20.09 -0.65
N HIS A 72 -7.59 19.14 0.27
CA HIS A 72 -8.31 17.85 0.25
C HIS A 72 -9.81 17.97 0.53
N GLY A 73 -10.27 19.09 1.09
CA GLY A 73 -11.71 19.42 1.15
C GLY A 73 -12.34 19.79 -0.20
N PHE A 74 -11.54 20.00 -1.25
CA PHE A 74 -12.00 20.57 -2.53
C PHE A 74 -11.98 19.61 -3.72
N THR A 75 -11.29 18.45 -3.67
CA THR A 75 -10.98 17.66 -4.88
C THR A 75 -11.87 16.44 -5.12
N THR A 76 -12.90 16.19 -4.32
CA THR A 76 -13.90 15.17 -4.68
C THR A 76 -14.79 15.73 -5.80
N SER A 77 -14.80 15.09 -6.98
CA SER A 77 -15.49 15.51 -8.19
C SER A 77 -16.93 16.00 -7.97
N PHE A 78 -17.09 17.30 -7.72
CA PHE A 78 -18.39 17.94 -7.82
C PHE A 78 -18.59 18.37 -9.27
N HIS A 79 -19.52 17.69 -9.96
CA HIS A 79 -20.30 18.38 -10.99
C HIS A 79 -21.16 19.42 -10.28
N LEU A 80 -20.55 20.56 -9.96
CA LEU A 80 -21.27 21.72 -9.44
C LEU A 80 -22.23 22.19 -10.54
N PRO A 81 -23.53 22.40 -10.22
CA PRO A 81 -24.49 23.01 -11.14
C PRO A 81 -23.92 24.28 -11.78
N GLU A 82 -24.33 24.61 -13.00
CA GLU A 82 -23.73 25.72 -13.74
C GLU A 82 -23.74 27.06 -12.98
N ASP A 83 -24.73 27.22 -12.09
CA ASP A 83 -24.95 28.41 -11.26
C ASP A 83 -24.40 28.29 -9.83
N HIS A 84 -23.56 27.29 -9.53
CA HIS A 84 -23.08 27.11 -8.17
C HIS A 84 -22.12 28.25 -7.78
N PRO A 85 -22.35 28.93 -6.65
CA PRO A 85 -21.57 30.10 -6.23
C PRO A 85 -20.10 29.81 -5.87
N LEU A 86 -19.66 28.56 -6.00
CA LEU A 86 -18.28 28.10 -5.76
C LEU A 86 -17.59 27.63 -7.06
N ARG A 87 -18.24 27.78 -8.21
CA ARG A 87 -17.64 27.45 -9.51
C ARG A 87 -16.57 28.50 -9.80
N ILE A 88 -15.33 28.15 -9.51
CA ILE A 88 -14.17 28.92 -9.92
C ILE A 88 -14.06 28.76 -11.43
N ASP A 89 -14.10 29.86 -12.18
CA ASP A 89 -13.91 29.79 -13.63
C ASP A 89 -12.49 29.29 -13.95
N HIS A 90 -12.31 28.73 -15.14
CA HIS A 90 -11.06 28.10 -15.52
C HIS A 90 -9.87 29.07 -15.47
N GLU A 91 -10.10 30.36 -15.75
CA GLU A 91 -9.04 31.37 -15.74
C GLU A 91 -8.64 31.72 -14.31
N THR A 92 -9.59 31.85 -13.38
CA THR A 92 -9.29 32.02 -11.95
C THR A 92 -8.55 30.81 -11.40
N TYR A 93 -8.92 29.59 -11.79
CA TYR A 93 -8.18 28.38 -11.42
C TYR A 93 -6.73 28.39 -11.96
N ARG A 94 -6.54 28.79 -13.22
CA ARG A 94 -5.20 28.91 -13.84
C ARG A 94 -4.35 29.97 -13.13
N GLN A 95 -4.93 31.10 -12.75
CA GLN A 95 -4.24 32.15 -11.99
C GLN A 95 -3.87 31.69 -10.58
N LEU A 96 -4.75 30.92 -9.93
CA LEU A 96 -4.48 30.35 -8.61
C LEU A 96 -3.33 29.34 -8.66
N LEU A 97 -3.32 28.46 -9.68
CA LEU A 97 -2.20 27.56 -9.96
C LEU A 97 -0.89 28.33 -10.23
N GLY A 98 -0.92 29.36 -11.07
CA GLY A 98 0.26 30.19 -11.35
C GLY A 98 0.81 30.88 -10.10
N ARG A 99 -0.08 31.34 -9.20
CA ARG A 99 0.31 31.91 -7.90
C ARG A 99 0.90 30.87 -6.95
N LEU A 100 0.29 29.70 -6.85
CA LEU A 100 0.81 28.61 -6.02
C LEU A 100 2.17 28.14 -6.52
N GLN A 101 2.36 28.06 -7.84
CA GLN A 101 3.64 27.71 -8.45
C GLN A 101 4.71 28.79 -8.18
N ALA A 102 4.37 30.07 -8.33
CA ALA A 102 5.27 31.17 -7.99
C ALA A 102 5.61 31.20 -6.48
N ILE A 103 4.66 30.86 -5.60
CA ILE A 103 4.94 30.73 -4.16
C ILE A 103 5.88 29.54 -3.92
N ALA A 104 5.64 28.39 -4.56
CA ALA A 104 6.47 27.21 -4.43
C ALA A 104 7.92 27.45 -4.92
N GLU A 105 8.09 28.21 -6.00
CA GLU A 105 9.41 28.63 -6.51
C GLU A 105 10.18 29.54 -5.54
N ASN A 106 9.47 30.26 -4.67
CA ASN A 106 10.06 31.18 -3.68
C ASN A 106 10.15 30.59 -2.26
N LEU A 107 9.66 29.37 -2.04
CA LEU A 107 9.83 28.71 -0.75
C LEU A 107 11.33 28.37 -0.55
N PRO A 108 11.86 28.52 0.67
CA PRO A 108 13.20 28.04 0.96
C PRO A 108 13.28 26.55 0.61
N PRO A 109 14.41 26.06 0.08
CA PRO A 109 14.57 24.65 -0.26
C PRO A 109 14.17 23.82 0.96
N VAL A 110 13.22 22.90 0.74
CA VAL A 110 12.73 22.02 1.80
C VAL A 110 13.96 21.37 2.43
N ARG A 111 14.12 21.55 3.75
CA ARG A 111 15.24 20.93 4.46
C ARG A 111 15.23 19.44 4.14
N PRO A 112 16.36 18.83 3.75
CA PRO A 112 16.40 17.43 3.35
C PRO A 112 15.69 16.48 4.33
N SER A 113 15.80 16.76 5.64
CA SER A 113 15.11 16.01 6.69
C SER A 113 13.58 16.09 6.62
N ALA A 114 13.01 17.25 6.29
CA ALA A 114 11.57 17.41 6.11
C ALA A 114 11.10 16.66 4.85
N ARG A 115 11.90 16.64 3.79
CA ARG A 115 11.60 15.88 2.57
C ARG A 115 11.64 14.37 2.85
N ALA A 116 12.64 13.88 3.59
CA ALA A 116 12.72 12.49 3.99
C ALA A 116 11.50 12.06 4.83
N GLN A 117 11.05 12.92 5.74
CA GLN A 117 9.84 12.68 6.53
C GLN A 117 8.58 12.65 5.66
N GLN A 118 8.44 13.58 4.71
CA GLN A 118 7.32 13.59 3.77
C GLN A 118 7.28 12.31 2.93
N LEU A 119 8.41 11.88 2.35
CA LEU A 119 8.50 10.65 1.57
C LEU A 119 8.20 9.41 2.42
N THR A 120 8.62 9.41 3.68
CA THR A 120 8.29 8.33 4.64
C THR A 120 6.79 8.26 4.91
N GLN A 121 6.14 9.41 5.13
CA GLN A 121 4.69 9.46 5.34
C GLN A 121 3.93 9.02 4.09
N PHE A 122 4.36 9.50 2.92
CA PHE A 122 3.72 9.16 1.65
C PHE A 122 3.89 7.67 1.31
N ALA A 123 5.04 7.06 1.60
CA ALA A 123 5.21 5.61 1.53
C ALA A 123 4.10 4.88 2.31
N GLY A 124 3.87 5.29 3.55
CA GLY A 124 2.84 4.71 4.42
C GLY A 124 1.39 4.89 3.94
N LEU A 125 1.14 5.68 2.89
CA LEU A 125 -0.19 5.88 2.31
C LEU A 125 -0.43 5.03 1.05
N ILE A 126 0.61 4.46 0.45
CA ILE A 126 0.50 3.75 -0.85
C ILE A 126 -0.53 2.62 -0.79
N HIS A 127 -0.54 1.82 0.29
CA HIS A 127 -1.50 0.72 0.43
C HIS A 127 -2.97 1.17 0.49
N GLY A 128 -3.23 2.44 0.84
CA GLY A 128 -4.56 3.03 0.87
C GLY A 128 -5.02 3.63 -0.46
N MET A 129 -4.16 3.63 -1.48
CA MET A 129 -4.49 4.11 -2.83
C MET A 129 -5.19 3.02 -3.65
N ASP A 130 -5.77 3.42 -4.79
CA ASP A 130 -6.32 2.49 -5.75
C ASP A 130 -5.24 1.54 -6.28
N HIS A 131 -5.59 0.28 -6.47
CA HIS A 131 -4.63 -0.76 -6.85
C HIS A 131 -3.86 -0.44 -8.14
N ALA A 132 -4.55 0.18 -9.12
CA ALA A 132 -3.94 0.61 -10.38
C ALA A 132 -2.83 1.66 -10.18
N ASP A 133 -2.85 2.41 -9.08
CA ASP A 133 -1.90 3.48 -8.79
C ASP A 133 -0.73 3.02 -7.92
N HIS A 134 -0.81 1.84 -7.30
CA HIS A 134 0.21 1.34 -6.35
C HIS A 134 1.63 1.37 -6.94
N LEU A 135 1.80 0.83 -8.15
CA LEU A 135 3.12 0.77 -8.79
C LEU A 135 3.66 2.16 -9.13
N GLY A 136 2.80 3.05 -9.65
CA GLY A 136 3.17 4.41 -10.00
C GLY A 136 3.57 5.22 -8.76
N ALA A 137 2.73 5.21 -7.73
CA ALA A 137 2.99 5.90 -6.47
C ALA A 137 4.28 5.40 -5.83
N PHE A 138 4.48 4.08 -5.75
CA PHE A 138 5.68 3.48 -5.21
C PHE A 138 6.94 3.89 -5.99
N ALA A 139 6.90 3.82 -7.32
CA ALA A 139 8.02 4.24 -8.17
C ALA A 139 8.34 5.72 -7.98
N THR A 140 7.34 6.59 -7.83
CA THR A 140 7.51 8.01 -7.52
C THR A 140 8.21 8.22 -6.18
N VAL A 141 7.81 7.51 -5.12
CA VAL A 141 8.47 7.63 -3.80
C VAL A 141 9.90 7.14 -3.89
N LEU A 142 10.11 5.97 -4.49
CA LEU A 142 11.43 5.36 -4.63
C LEU A 142 12.39 6.28 -5.38
N LYS A 143 11.92 6.87 -6.49
CA LYS A 143 12.67 7.87 -7.26
C LYS A 143 13.02 9.07 -6.40
N GLY A 144 12.04 9.68 -5.72
CA GLY A 144 12.25 10.83 -4.85
C GLY A 144 13.26 10.53 -3.73
N VAL A 145 13.21 9.34 -3.14
CA VAL A 145 14.20 8.90 -2.15
C VAL A 145 15.59 8.80 -2.76
N SER A 146 15.71 8.20 -3.95
CA SER A 146 17.02 7.96 -4.59
C SER A 146 17.68 9.22 -5.18
N GLU A 147 16.89 10.15 -5.70
CA GLU A 147 17.37 11.32 -6.46
C GLU A 147 17.40 12.60 -5.64
N GLU A 148 16.51 12.75 -4.64
CA GLU A 148 16.33 14.03 -3.93
C GLU A 148 16.93 14.03 -2.52
N LEU A 149 17.18 12.86 -1.92
CA LEU A 149 17.70 12.76 -0.56
C LEU A 149 19.20 12.46 -0.50
N PRO A 150 19.96 13.11 0.39
CA PRO A 150 21.29 12.66 0.78
C PRO A 150 21.28 11.22 1.30
N HIS A 151 22.35 10.46 1.05
CA HIS A 151 22.43 9.02 1.39
C HIS A 151 22.18 8.70 2.88
N ASP A 152 22.60 9.57 3.79
CA ASP A 152 22.39 9.44 5.23
C ASP A 152 20.91 9.56 5.65
N GLN A 153 20.05 10.08 4.76
CA GLN A 153 18.63 10.29 4.99
C GLN A 153 17.72 9.31 4.23
N GLN A 154 18.26 8.55 3.28
CA GLN A 154 17.51 7.58 2.49
C GLN A 154 17.05 6.35 3.30
N GLY A 155 17.75 5.99 4.38
CA GLY A 155 17.50 4.74 5.11
C GLY A 155 16.09 4.61 5.71
N VAL A 156 15.54 5.69 6.28
CA VAL A 156 14.21 5.68 6.90
C VAL A 156 13.08 5.50 5.87
N PRO A 157 12.97 6.32 4.81
CA PRO A 157 11.91 6.15 3.82
C PRO A 157 12.04 4.82 3.05
N LEU A 158 13.26 4.32 2.77
CA LEU A 158 13.43 2.99 2.18
C LEU A 158 12.90 1.88 3.10
N THR A 159 13.16 1.99 4.41
CA THR A 159 12.63 1.03 5.40
C THR A 159 11.10 1.05 5.42
N ALA A 160 10.49 2.24 5.33
CA ALA A 160 9.04 2.37 5.23
C ALA A 160 8.50 1.75 3.93
N LEU A 161 9.13 2.00 2.78
CA LEU A 161 8.73 1.39 1.51
C LEU A 161 8.81 -0.14 1.54
N VAL A 162 9.84 -0.70 2.18
CA VAL A 162 9.94 -2.16 2.39
C VAL A 162 8.73 -2.69 3.14
N ALA A 163 8.32 -2.04 4.24
CA ALA A 163 7.15 -2.46 5.00
C ALA A 163 5.86 -2.41 4.17
N GLU A 164 5.76 -1.45 3.26
CA GLU A 164 4.60 -1.30 2.38
C GLU A 164 4.51 -2.38 1.31
N THR A 165 5.64 -2.91 0.82
CA THR A 165 5.61 -4.01 -0.18
C THR A 165 4.78 -5.21 0.27
N GLY A 166 4.64 -5.41 1.58
CA GLY A 166 3.84 -6.49 2.13
C GLY A 166 2.34 -6.30 2.12
N LYS A 167 1.89 -5.05 1.97
CA LYS A 167 0.48 -4.67 1.95
C LYS A 167 -0.06 -4.55 0.53
N LEU A 168 0.82 -4.55 -0.46
CA LEU A 168 0.48 -4.43 -1.88
C LEU A 168 0.21 -5.81 -2.48
N SER A 169 -0.59 -5.81 -3.55
CA SER A 169 -1.00 -7.03 -4.25
C SER A 169 0.20 -7.89 -4.68
N GLY A 170 0.02 -9.21 -4.59
CA GLY A 170 1.08 -10.20 -4.80
C GLY A 170 1.74 -10.16 -6.18
N ASP A 171 0.99 -9.79 -7.21
CA ASP A 171 1.45 -9.70 -8.61
C ASP A 171 2.49 -8.59 -8.83
N LEU A 172 2.41 -7.50 -8.07
CA LEU A 172 3.36 -6.38 -8.16
C LEU A 172 4.63 -6.61 -7.33
N GLN A 173 4.58 -7.49 -6.32
CA GLN A 173 5.64 -7.62 -5.34
C GLN A 173 7.04 -7.92 -5.92
N PRO A 174 7.21 -8.80 -6.94
CA PRO A 174 8.54 -9.06 -7.50
C PRO A 174 9.19 -7.81 -8.08
N GLN A 175 8.42 -6.99 -8.83
CA GLN A 175 8.91 -5.76 -9.43
C GLN A 175 9.29 -4.72 -8.36
N LEU A 176 8.43 -4.55 -7.36
CA LEU A 176 8.66 -3.61 -6.25
C LEU A 176 9.89 -4.00 -5.42
N ARG A 177 10.04 -5.29 -5.12
CA ARG A 177 11.18 -5.84 -4.38
C ARG A 177 12.48 -5.68 -5.15
N SER A 178 12.50 -5.94 -6.46
CA SER A 178 13.68 -5.74 -7.30
C SER A 178 14.14 -4.28 -7.29
N GLY A 179 13.22 -3.33 -7.53
CA GLY A 179 13.54 -1.90 -7.53
C GLY A 179 14.06 -1.39 -6.17
N LEU A 180 13.45 -1.85 -5.07
CA LEU A 180 13.95 -1.56 -3.72
C LEU A 180 15.34 -2.11 -3.49
N PHE A 181 15.56 -3.39 -3.82
CA PHE A 181 16.85 -4.04 -3.60
C PHE A 181 17.96 -3.30 -4.34
N GLU A 182 17.75 -2.95 -5.62
CA GLU A 182 18.70 -2.17 -6.41
C GLU A 182 18.98 -0.80 -5.78
N THR A 183 17.95 -0.11 -5.30
CA THR A 183 18.09 1.21 -4.69
C THR A 183 18.87 1.13 -3.37
N ILE A 184 18.57 0.14 -2.54
CA ILE A 184 19.30 -0.11 -1.29
C ILE A 184 20.76 -0.47 -1.61
N MET A 185 21.03 -1.26 -2.65
CA MET A 185 22.40 -1.66 -3.00
C MET A 185 23.27 -0.50 -3.49
N LYS A 186 22.67 0.57 -4.03
CA LYS A 186 23.35 1.81 -4.43
C LYS A 186 23.79 2.68 -3.25
N LEU A 187 23.27 2.45 -2.04
CA LEU A 187 23.67 3.20 -0.85
C LEU A 187 25.11 2.87 -0.40
N PRO A 188 25.82 3.82 0.23
CA PRO A 188 27.05 3.53 0.98
C PRO A 188 26.86 2.42 2.03
N ALA A 189 27.91 1.66 2.33
CA ALA A 189 27.85 0.47 3.20
C ALA A 189 27.29 0.78 4.60
N GLU A 190 27.64 1.95 5.13
CA GLU A 190 27.25 2.50 6.42
C GLU A 190 25.75 2.84 6.51
N HIS A 191 25.10 3.17 5.39
CA HIS A 191 23.68 3.52 5.34
C HIS A 191 22.78 2.36 4.92
N ARG A 192 23.36 1.28 4.36
CA ARG A 192 22.62 0.10 3.89
C ARG A 192 22.01 -0.74 5.00
N HIS A 193 22.52 -0.67 6.22
CA HIS A 193 22.27 -1.72 7.22
C HIS A 193 20.79 -1.88 7.56
N LYS A 194 20.12 -0.80 7.95
CA LYS A 194 18.71 -0.79 8.36
C LYS A 194 17.74 -1.18 7.23
N PRO A 195 17.77 -0.53 6.04
CA PRO A 195 16.83 -0.89 4.98
C PRO A 195 17.07 -2.31 4.46
N MET A 196 18.33 -2.78 4.40
CA MET A 196 18.62 -4.17 4.02
C MET A 196 18.13 -5.19 5.06
N GLN A 197 18.24 -4.86 6.36
CA GLN A 197 17.69 -5.72 7.41
C GLN A 197 16.16 -5.82 7.31
N ALA A 198 15.48 -4.70 7.10
CA ALA A 198 14.03 -4.70 6.87
C ALA A 198 13.65 -5.50 5.63
N PHE A 199 14.41 -5.34 4.53
CA PHE A 199 14.16 -6.05 3.27
C PHE A 199 14.31 -7.57 3.45
N ALA A 200 15.37 -8.00 4.14
CA ALA A 200 15.54 -9.41 4.50
C ALA A 200 14.40 -9.92 5.39
N GLY A 201 14.02 -9.18 6.43
CA GLY A 201 12.88 -9.53 7.28
C GLY A 201 11.59 -9.74 6.47
N ARG A 202 11.32 -8.84 5.52
CA ARG A 202 10.16 -8.93 4.63
C ARG A 202 10.22 -10.16 3.71
N LEU A 203 11.38 -10.48 3.15
CA LEU A 203 11.55 -11.72 2.38
C LEU A 203 11.30 -12.95 3.26
N GLY A 204 11.73 -12.93 4.52
CA GLY A 204 11.46 -14.00 5.47
C GLY A 204 9.96 -14.17 5.76
N GLU A 205 9.21 -13.08 5.92
CA GLU A 205 7.75 -13.11 6.04
C GLU A 205 7.12 -13.72 4.78
N SER A 206 7.45 -13.18 3.60
CA SER A 206 6.93 -13.70 2.34
C SER A 206 7.28 -15.16 2.09
N ALA A 207 8.47 -15.63 2.51
CA ALA A 207 8.87 -17.03 2.45
C ALA A 207 7.98 -17.94 3.31
N SER A 208 7.51 -17.43 4.45
CA SER A 208 6.62 -18.17 5.37
C SER A 208 5.21 -18.35 4.80
N ASP A 209 4.79 -17.42 3.94
CA ASP A 209 3.46 -17.37 3.33
C ASP A 209 3.34 -18.21 2.04
N ILE A 210 4.46 -18.75 1.53
CA ILE A 210 4.43 -19.58 0.31
C ILE A 210 3.59 -20.84 0.55
N ARG A 211 2.64 -21.08 -0.35
CA ARG A 211 1.81 -22.29 -0.37
C ARG A 211 1.82 -22.88 -1.76
N LEU A 212 2.29 -24.12 -1.87
CA LEU A 212 2.31 -24.87 -3.12
C LEU A 212 1.04 -25.71 -3.27
N PRO A 213 0.47 -25.81 -4.48
CA PRO A 213 -0.68 -26.66 -4.72
C PRO A 213 -0.32 -28.15 -4.49
N GLU A 214 -1.26 -28.91 -3.94
CA GLU A 214 -1.10 -30.35 -3.69
C GLU A 214 -0.84 -31.19 -4.93
N ASN A 215 -1.17 -30.73 -6.14
CA ASN A 215 -1.00 -31.52 -7.37
C ASN A 215 -0.24 -30.76 -8.46
N ALA A 216 0.46 -29.69 -8.10
CA ALA A 216 1.25 -28.95 -9.07
C ALA A 216 2.72 -29.31 -8.90
N ASP A 217 3.37 -29.69 -10.01
CA ASP A 217 4.82 -29.79 -10.11
C ASP A 217 5.49 -28.40 -10.14
N ASP A 218 4.69 -27.35 -10.09
CA ASP A 218 5.15 -25.97 -10.12
C ASP A 218 5.73 -25.55 -8.76
N LEU A 219 7.05 -25.63 -8.66
CA LEU A 219 7.84 -25.11 -7.54
C LEU A 219 8.34 -23.68 -7.80
N GLU A 220 7.85 -22.99 -8.84
CA GLU A 220 8.29 -21.64 -9.20
C GLU A 220 8.21 -20.69 -8.01
N PRO A 221 7.10 -20.58 -7.25
CA PRO A 221 6.99 -19.58 -6.19
C PRO A 221 8.10 -19.72 -5.14
N PHE A 222 8.44 -20.97 -4.80
CA PHE A 222 9.52 -21.29 -3.88
C PHE A 222 10.90 -20.98 -4.49
N SER A 223 11.12 -21.36 -5.75
CA SER A 223 12.37 -21.08 -6.47
C SER A 223 12.63 -19.59 -6.66
N SER A 224 11.57 -18.81 -6.90
CA SER A 224 11.63 -17.35 -7.05
C SER A 224 12.05 -16.69 -5.74
N MET A 225 11.39 -17.06 -4.64
CA MET A 225 11.75 -16.57 -3.32
C MET A 225 13.19 -16.94 -2.95
N LEU A 226 13.60 -18.17 -3.24
CA LEU A 226 14.96 -18.59 -2.98
C LEU A 226 15.98 -17.74 -3.74
N ARG A 227 15.77 -17.50 -5.05
CA ARG A 227 16.61 -16.62 -5.87
C ARG A 227 16.73 -15.22 -5.27
N GLU A 228 15.63 -14.63 -4.81
CA GLU A 228 15.66 -13.31 -4.17
C GLU A 228 16.48 -13.30 -2.87
N ILE A 229 16.35 -14.35 -2.05
CA ILE A 229 17.16 -14.51 -0.84
C ILE A 229 18.65 -14.65 -1.17
N GLU A 230 18.99 -15.34 -2.26
CA GLU A 230 20.39 -15.50 -2.69
C GLU A 230 21.04 -14.19 -3.14
N LEU A 231 20.25 -13.21 -3.59
CA LEU A 231 20.76 -11.87 -3.92
C LEU A 231 21.21 -11.09 -2.68
N LEU A 232 20.68 -11.40 -1.49
CA LEU A 232 21.05 -10.71 -0.26
C LEU A 232 22.54 -10.88 0.05
N PRO A 233 23.20 -9.91 0.70
CA PRO A 233 24.52 -10.15 1.29
C PRO A 233 24.47 -11.26 2.36
N ASP A 234 25.55 -12.07 2.49
CA ASP A 234 25.63 -13.25 3.39
C ASP A 234 25.06 -13.01 4.79
N ARG A 235 25.38 -11.86 5.40
CA ARG A 235 24.95 -11.49 6.76
C ARG A 235 23.43 -11.35 6.93
N TYR A 236 22.65 -11.25 5.86
CA TYR A 236 21.20 -11.10 5.87
C TYR A 236 20.44 -12.33 5.38
N ARG A 237 21.14 -13.34 4.85
CA ARG A 237 20.50 -14.54 4.27
C ARG A 237 19.97 -15.53 5.30
N SER A 238 20.59 -15.56 6.49
CA SER A 238 20.33 -16.60 7.50
C SER A 238 18.86 -16.65 7.93
N GLU A 239 18.26 -15.51 8.29
CA GLU A 239 16.88 -15.49 8.80
C GLU A 239 15.85 -15.86 7.71
N PRO A 240 15.88 -15.25 6.49
CA PRO A 240 14.96 -15.63 5.42
C PRO A 240 15.08 -17.10 5.02
N LEU A 241 16.30 -17.65 4.95
CA LEU A 241 16.49 -19.07 4.68
C LEU A 241 15.92 -19.95 5.79
N THR A 242 16.09 -19.58 7.06
CA THR A 242 15.51 -20.34 8.19
C THR A 242 13.98 -20.40 8.07
N ARG A 243 13.33 -19.27 7.76
CA ARG A 243 11.89 -19.22 7.55
C ARG A 243 11.43 -19.99 6.32
N LEU A 244 12.18 -19.92 5.22
CA LEU A 244 11.89 -20.68 4.02
C LEU A 244 11.99 -22.20 4.26
N VAL A 245 12.99 -22.67 5.01
CA VAL A 245 13.12 -24.08 5.41
C VAL A 245 11.94 -24.49 6.30
N THR A 246 11.58 -23.66 7.28
CA THR A 246 10.41 -23.91 8.15
C THR A 246 9.12 -23.99 7.34
N ALA A 247 8.99 -23.19 6.28
CA ALA A 247 7.83 -23.23 5.38
C ALA A 247 7.72 -24.56 4.62
N ILE A 248 8.82 -25.29 4.40
CA ILE A 248 8.80 -26.64 3.77
C ILE A 248 7.95 -27.61 4.60
N GLY A 249 8.08 -27.59 5.93
CA GLY A 249 7.30 -28.46 6.82
C GLY A 249 5.79 -28.24 6.75
N HIS A 250 5.36 -27.10 6.20
CA HIS A 250 3.95 -26.77 5.99
C HIS A 250 3.48 -27.05 4.56
N GLN A 251 4.35 -27.54 3.66
CA GLN A 251 3.99 -27.91 2.30
C GLN A 251 3.48 -29.36 2.22
N PRO A 252 2.76 -29.72 1.14
CA PRO A 252 2.44 -31.10 0.84
C PRO A 252 3.68 -32.01 0.83
N THR A 253 3.61 -33.17 1.48
CA THR A 253 4.76 -34.08 1.69
C THR A 253 5.46 -34.49 0.40
N GLN A 254 4.73 -34.64 -0.70
CA GLN A 254 5.30 -34.98 -2.01
C GLN A 254 6.34 -33.95 -2.51
N HIS A 255 6.25 -32.70 -2.07
CA HIS A 255 7.17 -31.63 -2.47
C HIS A 255 8.42 -31.57 -1.60
N HIS A 256 8.40 -32.16 -0.40
CA HIS A 256 9.44 -31.99 0.62
C HIS A 256 10.84 -32.34 0.09
N ALA A 257 11.00 -33.48 -0.58
CA ALA A 257 12.30 -33.93 -1.08
C ALA A 257 12.91 -32.93 -2.10
N ALA A 258 12.09 -32.42 -3.02
CA ALA A 258 12.52 -31.44 -4.02
C ALA A 258 12.88 -30.10 -3.35
N LEU A 259 12.02 -29.61 -2.45
CA LEU A 259 12.25 -28.34 -1.75
C LEU A 259 13.49 -28.38 -0.85
N MET A 260 13.69 -29.49 -0.12
CA MET A 260 14.90 -29.72 0.68
C MET A 260 16.16 -29.70 -0.19
N THR A 261 16.12 -30.36 -1.35
CA THR A 261 17.23 -30.35 -2.31
C THR A 261 17.53 -28.93 -2.80
N MET A 262 16.50 -28.12 -3.06
CA MET A 262 16.68 -26.74 -3.51
C MET A 262 17.37 -25.85 -2.47
N VAL A 263 17.04 -25.99 -1.18
CA VAL A 263 17.61 -25.13 -0.11
C VAL A 263 18.98 -25.58 0.40
N GLU A 264 19.36 -26.84 0.16
CA GLU A 264 20.62 -27.41 0.67
C GLU A 264 21.86 -26.63 0.19
N ALA A 265 21.96 -26.37 -1.12
CA ALA A 265 23.09 -25.64 -1.70
C ALA A 265 23.17 -24.17 -1.19
N PRO A 266 22.08 -23.38 -1.17
CA PRO A 266 22.04 -22.06 -0.52
C PRO A 266 22.55 -22.06 0.92
N ILE A 267 22.12 -23.02 1.75
CA ILE A 267 22.57 -23.15 3.15
C ILE A 267 24.08 -23.44 3.21
N LYS A 268 24.57 -24.36 2.37
CA LYS A 268 26.00 -24.68 2.25
C LYS A 268 26.85 -23.49 1.79
N ARG A 269 26.27 -22.52 1.08
CA ARG A 269 26.96 -21.29 0.64
C ARG A 269 27.07 -20.22 1.73
N LEU A 270 26.31 -20.31 2.82
CA LEU A 270 26.44 -19.37 3.94
C LEU A 270 27.80 -19.51 4.63
N SER A 271 28.27 -18.45 5.27
CA SER A 271 29.39 -18.55 6.21
C SER A 271 29.05 -19.46 7.40
N ALA A 272 30.05 -20.16 7.96
CA ALA A 272 29.83 -21.12 9.05
C ALA A 272 29.06 -20.51 10.24
N ALA A 273 29.36 -19.26 10.61
CA ALA A 273 28.69 -18.53 11.68
C ALA A 273 27.20 -18.24 11.42
N ARG A 274 26.74 -18.38 10.18
CA ARG A 274 25.36 -18.07 9.75
C ARG A 274 24.56 -19.32 9.36
N ARG A 275 25.17 -20.50 9.37
CA ARG A 275 24.48 -21.76 9.03
C ARG A 275 23.61 -22.32 10.14
N HIS A 276 23.88 -21.96 11.40
CA HIS A 276 23.25 -22.61 12.55
C HIS A 276 21.71 -22.57 12.50
N GLY A 277 21.11 -21.39 12.24
CA GLY A 277 19.64 -21.26 12.15
C GLY A 277 19.03 -22.14 11.05
N PRO A 278 19.45 -21.98 9.78
CA PRO A 278 18.92 -22.80 8.69
C PRO A 278 19.17 -24.30 8.88
N LEU A 279 20.33 -24.71 9.41
CA LEU A 279 20.63 -26.12 9.67
C LEU A 279 19.76 -26.69 10.80
N GLN A 280 19.46 -25.92 11.84
CA GLN A 280 18.56 -26.36 12.90
C GLN A 280 17.16 -26.56 12.35
N ALA A 281 16.61 -25.59 11.61
CA ALA A 281 15.30 -25.73 10.98
C ALA A 281 15.26 -26.90 9.97
N PHE A 282 16.39 -27.21 9.32
CA PHE A 282 16.51 -28.36 8.43
C PHE A 282 16.53 -29.68 9.19
N ALA A 283 17.18 -29.74 10.36
CA ALA A 283 17.15 -30.91 11.23
C ALA A 283 15.76 -31.15 11.80
N ASP A 284 15.10 -30.09 12.30
CA ASP A 284 13.73 -30.16 12.85
C ASP A 284 12.69 -30.65 11.82
N LEU A 285 12.96 -30.47 10.52
CA LEU A 285 12.10 -30.95 9.43
C LEU A 285 12.25 -32.47 9.19
N LEU A 286 13.36 -33.06 9.59
CA LEU A 286 13.67 -34.49 9.38
C LEU A 286 13.21 -35.38 10.55
N ASP A 287 12.97 -34.78 11.72
CA ASP A 287 12.49 -35.44 12.94
C ASP A 287 10.96 -35.61 12.93
#